data_AF-A0A3A8YA78-F1
#
_entry.id   AF-A0A3A8YA78-F1
#
_cell.length_a   1.000
_cell.length_b   1.000
_cell.length_c   1.000
_cell.angle_alpha   90.00
_cell.angle_beta   90.00
_cell.angle_gamma   90.00
#
_symmetry.space_group_name_H-M   'P 1'
#
loop_
_entity.id
_entity.type
_entity.pdbx_description
1 polymer ?
#
loop_
_entity_poly.entity_id
_entity_poly.type
_entity_poly.pdbx_seq_one_letter_code
_entity_poly.pdbx_strand_id
1 'polypeptide(L)'
;MYDKDFKELVKIAVEKLKDESVLKLLQTDASYQKDSKDEGYAEDAFNQLDLTEEQREVCQHLIDCREKQDFEYGTHAYIAGLMDAFHIMAVLFPEKWDT
;
A
#
# COMPACT_ATOMS: atom_id res chain seq x y z
N MET A 1 -17.23 -12.70 20.09
CA MET A 1 -15.86 -12.92 20.64
C MET A 1 -14.89 -12.47 19.56
N TYR A 2 -14.21 -11.34 19.76
CA TYR A 2 -13.26 -10.80 18.77
C TYR A 2 -11.96 -11.58 18.94
N ASP A 3 -11.81 -12.67 18.19
CA ASP A 3 -10.62 -13.51 18.23
C ASP A 3 -9.47 -12.76 17.56
N LYS A 4 -8.51 -12.29 18.38
CA LYS A 4 -7.34 -11.54 17.91
C LYS A 4 -6.47 -12.38 16.98
N ASP A 5 -6.39 -13.68 17.21
CA ASP A 5 -5.55 -14.58 16.43
C ASP A 5 -6.20 -14.85 15.07
N PHE A 6 -7.54 -15.00 15.04
CA PHE A 6 -8.29 -15.06 13.78
C PHE A 6 -8.14 -13.79 12.95
N LYS A 7 -8.23 -12.61 13.59
CA LYS A 7 -8.05 -11.33 12.88
C LYS A 7 -6.65 -11.22 12.28
N GLU A 8 -5.61 -11.62 13.00
CA GLU A 8 -4.24 -11.56 12.48
C GLU A 8 -4.03 -12.56 11.34
N LEU A 9 -4.59 -13.77 11.44
CA LEU A 9 -4.57 -14.75 10.35
C LEU A 9 -5.28 -14.24 9.09
N VAL A 10 -6.45 -13.63 9.23
CA VAL A 10 -7.18 -13.00 8.11
C VAL A 10 -6.35 -11.87 7.51
N LYS A 11 -5.73 -11.03 8.34
CA LYS A 11 -4.86 -9.93 7.87
C LYS A 11 -3.70 -10.47 7.03
N ILE A 12 -2.98 -11.48 7.51
CA ILE A 12 -1.86 -12.11 6.78
C ILE A 12 -2.34 -12.72 5.46
N ALA A 13 -3.48 -13.40 5.46
CA ALA A 13 -4.03 -13.99 4.24
C ALA A 13 -4.43 -12.91 3.21
N VAL A 14 -5.05 -11.84 3.68
CA VAL A 14 -5.45 -10.68 2.87
C VAL A 14 -4.23 -9.95 2.31
N GLU A 15 -3.16 -9.80 3.10
CA GLU A 15 -1.87 -9.23 2.66
C GLU A 15 -1.25 -10.08 1.54
N LYS A 16 -1.21 -11.41 1.69
CA LYS A 16 -0.71 -12.29 0.61
C LYS A 16 -1.50 -12.20 -0.68
N LEU A 17 -2.83 -12.13 -0.60
CA LEU A 17 -3.70 -11.98 -1.78
C LEU A 17 -3.56 -10.59 -2.42
N LYS A 18 -3.35 -9.56 -1.60
CA LYS A 18 -3.07 -8.20 -2.05
C LYS A 18 -1.81 -8.18 -2.90
N ASP A 19 -0.72 -8.78 -2.41
CA ASP A 19 0.58 -8.67 -3.07
C ASP A 19 0.56 -9.18 -4.51
N GLU A 20 -0.09 -10.33 -4.76
CA GLU A 20 -0.23 -10.87 -6.12
C GLU A 20 -1.09 -9.98 -7.04
N SER A 21 -2.20 -9.47 -6.53
CA SER A 21 -3.14 -8.67 -7.32
C SER A 21 -2.60 -7.27 -7.60
N VAL A 22 -2.02 -6.63 -6.59
CA VAL A 22 -1.33 -5.35 -6.71
C VAL A 22 -0.17 -5.47 -7.69
N LEU A 23 0.70 -6.48 -7.55
CA LEU A 23 1.83 -6.65 -8.47
C LEU A 23 1.38 -6.72 -9.93
N LYS A 24 0.33 -7.49 -10.23
CA LYS A 24 -0.21 -7.60 -11.59
C LYS A 24 -0.72 -6.26 -12.11
N LEU A 25 -1.47 -5.51 -11.29
CA LEU A 25 -1.97 -4.19 -11.67
C LEU A 25 -0.81 -3.23 -11.95
N LEU A 26 0.14 -3.14 -11.02
CA LEU A 26 1.30 -2.25 -11.13
C LEU A 26 2.17 -2.56 -12.35
N GLN A 27 2.37 -3.83 -12.69
CA GLN A 27 3.14 -4.22 -13.89
C GLN A 27 2.50 -3.76 -15.19
N THR A 28 1.17 -3.68 -15.23
CA THR A 28 0.42 -3.28 -16.43
C THR A 28 0.11 -1.78 -16.49
N ASP A 29 0.26 -1.06 -15.39
CA ASP A 29 -0.01 0.37 -15.31
C ASP A 29 1.20 1.18 -15.81
N ALA A 30 1.10 1.67 -17.04
CA ALA A 30 2.17 2.43 -17.68
C ALA A 30 2.51 3.75 -16.94
N SER A 31 1.53 4.37 -16.29
CA SER A 31 1.75 5.60 -15.52
C SER A 31 2.56 5.28 -14.27
N TYR A 32 2.15 4.26 -13.51
CA TYR A 32 2.90 3.80 -12.35
C TYR A 32 4.33 3.38 -12.71
N GLN A 33 4.51 2.61 -13.79
CA GLN A 33 5.84 2.18 -14.24
C GLN A 33 6.74 3.34 -14.65
N LYS A 34 6.15 4.43 -15.14
CA LYS A 34 6.89 5.66 -15.44
C LYS A 34 7.26 6.37 -14.14
N ASP A 35 6.29 6.62 -13.27
CA ASP A 35 6.50 7.34 -12.02
C ASP A 35 7.51 6.62 -11.11
N SER A 36 7.48 5.29 -11.05
CA SER A 36 8.46 4.47 -10.31
C SER A 36 9.88 4.56 -10.88
N LYS A 37 10.04 4.73 -12.20
CA LYS A 37 11.37 5.00 -12.80
C LYS A 37 11.85 6.40 -12.50
N ASP A 38 10.95 7.38 -12.59
CA ASP A 38 11.25 8.78 -12.28
C ASP A 38 11.65 8.94 -10.80
N GLU A 39 11.01 8.20 -9.89
CA GLU A 39 11.40 8.06 -8.49
C GLU A 39 12.82 7.52 -8.34
N GLY A 40 13.15 6.39 -9.00
CA GLY A 40 14.50 5.82 -8.96
C GLY A 40 15.58 6.79 -9.48
N TYR A 41 15.30 7.55 -10.55
CA TYR A 41 16.21 8.58 -11.02
C TYR A 41 16.37 9.75 -10.03
N ALA A 42 15.31 10.12 -9.33
CA ALA A 42 15.37 11.14 -8.29
C ALA A 42 16.19 10.68 -7.08
N GLU A 43 16.06 9.41 -6.68
CA GLU A 43 16.86 8.79 -5.62
C GLU A 43 18.34 8.75 -6.00
N ASP A 44 18.68 8.33 -7.23
CA ASP A 44 20.05 8.35 -7.74
C ASP A 44 20.64 9.76 -7.71
N ALA A 45 19.88 10.77 -8.13
CA ALA A 45 20.31 12.17 -8.09
C ALA A 45 20.53 12.66 -6.65
N PHE A 46 19.63 12.31 -5.72
CA PHE A 46 19.76 12.63 -4.29
C PHE A 46 21.02 11.99 -3.68
N ASN A 47 21.33 10.76 -4.04
CA ASN A 47 22.51 10.04 -3.57
C ASN A 47 23.82 10.67 -4.07
N GLN A 48 23.82 11.32 -5.23
CA GLN A 48 24.97 12.01 -5.80
C GLN A 48 25.21 13.42 -5.25
N LEU A 49 24.27 14.00 -4.49
CA LEU A 49 24.44 15.33 -3.91
C LEU A 49 25.56 15.33 -2.86
N ASP A 50 26.41 16.35 -2.91
CA ASP A 50 27.42 16.62 -1.88
C ASP A 50 26.79 17.39 -0.72
N LEU A 51 25.97 16.69 0.06
CA LEU A 51 25.33 17.20 1.28
C LEU A 51 26.21 16.92 2.49
N THR A 52 26.18 17.82 3.47
CA THR A 52 26.71 17.49 4.80
C THR A 52 25.89 16.37 5.43
N GLU A 53 26.47 15.68 6.42
CA GLU A 53 25.78 14.61 7.14
C GLU A 53 24.45 15.09 7.74
N GLU A 54 24.42 16.24 8.41
CA GLU A 54 23.21 16.83 8.98
C GLU A 54 22.16 17.17 7.91
N GLN A 55 22.56 17.71 6.77
CA GLN A 55 21.64 18.01 5.67
C GLN A 55 21.04 16.73 5.09
N ARG A 56 21.87 15.70 4.90
CA ARG A 56 21.43 14.40 4.40
C ARG A 56 20.46 13.73 5.37
N GLU A 57 20.74 13.79 6.67
CA GLU A 57 19.86 13.24 7.72
C GLU A 57 18.47 13.90 7.70
N VAL A 58 18.41 15.23 7.61
CA VAL A 58 17.12 15.94 7.54
C VAL A 58 16.32 15.56 6.29
N CYS A 59 16.98 15.49 5.13
CA CYS A 59 16.33 15.08 3.88
C CYS A 59 15.85 13.63 3.94
N GLN A 60 16.70 12.70 4.40
CA GLN A 60 16.35 11.28 4.50
C GLN A 60 15.19 11.07 5.46
N HIS A 61 15.22 11.73 6.62
CA HIS A 61 14.15 11.62 7.60
C HIS A 61 12.79 12.06 7.03
N LEU A 62 12.76 13.11 6.21
CA LEU A 62 11.54 13.54 5.53
C LEU A 62 11.04 12.49 4.52
N ILE A 63 11.95 11.87 3.77
CA ILE A 63 11.64 10.80 2.81
C ILE A 63 11.05 9.59 3.56
N ASP A 64 11.74 9.11 4.59
CA ASP A 64 11.30 7.98 5.41
C ASP A 64 9.91 8.21 6.02
N CYS A 65 9.63 9.43 6.49
CA CYS A 65 8.31 9.78 7.02
C CYS A 65 7.21 9.70 5.96
N ARG A 66 7.50 10.13 4.72
CA ARG A 66 6.53 10.08 3.60
C ARG A 66 6.29 8.64 3.16
N GLU A 67 7.35 7.86 2.95
CA GLU A 67 7.24 6.45 2.58
C GLU A 67 6.42 5.65 3.60
N LYS A 68 6.66 5.89 4.89
CA LYS A 68 5.88 5.27 5.96
C LYS A 68 4.40 5.65 5.88
N GLN A 69 4.10 6.93 5.67
CA GLN A 69 2.73 7.40 5.54
C GLN A 69 2.03 6.77 4.33
N ASP A 70 2.71 6.71 3.19
CA ASP A 70 2.18 6.14 1.94
C ASP A 70 1.94 4.63 2.07
N PHE A 71 2.87 3.91 2.70
CA PHE A 71 2.72 2.48 2.99
C PHE A 71 1.52 2.20 3.92
N GLU A 72 1.38 2.99 5.00
CA GLU A 72 0.26 2.88 5.92
C GLU A 72 -1.05 3.20 5.21
N TYR A 73 -1.12 4.29 4.43
CA TYR A 73 -2.31 4.64 3.65
C TYR A 73 -2.70 3.54 2.68
N GLY A 74 -1.75 3.02 1.89
CA GLY A 74 -2.00 1.95 0.91
C GLY A 74 -2.59 0.69 1.55
N THR A 75 -2.12 0.33 2.74
CA THR A 75 -2.67 -0.80 3.51
C THR A 75 -4.11 -0.55 3.95
N HIS A 76 -4.39 0.63 4.51
CA HIS A 76 -5.75 0.98 4.95
C HIS A 76 -6.72 1.13 3.78
N ALA A 77 -6.30 1.74 2.68
CA ALA A 77 -7.10 1.91 1.47
C ALA A 77 -7.51 0.56 0.86
N TYR A 78 -6.60 -0.42 0.83
CA TYR A 78 -6.90 -1.76 0.37
C TYR A 78 -7.94 -2.47 1.26
N ILE A 79 -7.77 -2.42 2.58
CA ILE A 79 -8.73 -3.00 3.53
C ILE A 79 -10.10 -2.32 3.41
N ALA A 80 -10.14 -0.99 3.31
CA ALA A 80 -11.36 -0.24 3.10
C ALA A 80 -12.05 -0.65 1.79
N GLY A 81 -11.31 -0.75 0.69
CA GLY A 81 -11.84 -1.21 -0.59
C GLY A 81 -12.44 -2.62 -0.54
N LEU A 82 -11.84 -3.54 0.23
CA LEU A 82 -12.42 -4.87 0.48
C LEU A 82 -13.71 -4.79 1.29
N MET A 83 -13.75 -3.98 2.35
CA MET A 83 -14.96 -3.77 3.14
C MET A 83 -16.08 -3.20 2.28
N ASP A 84 -15.79 -2.19 1.45
CA ASP A 84 -16.75 -1.58 0.54
C ASP A 84 -17.25 -2.60 -0.50
N ALA A 85 -16.38 -3.46 -1.03
CA ALA A 85 -16.79 -4.55 -1.92
C ALA A 85 -17.77 -5.52 -1.24
N PHE A 86 -17.52 -5.91 0.02
CA PHE A 86 -18.48 -6.74 0.76
C PHE A 86 -19.82 -6.03 1.00
N HIS A 87 -19.81 -4.75 1.35
CA HIS A 87 -21.04 -3.97 1.50
C HIS A 87 -21.84 -3.91 0.19
N ILE A 88 -21.18 -3.65 -0.94
CA ILE A 88 -21.81 -3.66 -2.26
C ILE A 88 -22.42 -5.04 -2.55
N MET A 89 -21.69 -6.11 -2.29
CA MET A 89 -22.16 -7.48 -2.51
C MET A 89 -23.37 -7.82 -1.64
N ALA A 90 -23.41 -7.37 -0.38
CA ALA A 90 -24.56 -7.55 0.51
C ALA A 90 -25.80 -6.79 0.00
N VAL A 91 -25.62 -5.57 -0.51
CA VAL A 91 -26.71 -4.78 -1.11
C VAL A 91 -27.23 -5.41 -2.41
N LEU A 92 -26.34 -5.93 -3.26
CA LEU A 92 -26.71 -6.53 -4.55
C LEU A 92 -27.32 -7.93 -4.42
N PHE A 93 -26.95 -8.69 -3.39
CA PHE A 93 -27.35 -10.09 -3.22
C PHE A 93 -27.83 -10.40 -1.79
N PRO A 94 -28.83 -9.69 -1.24
CA PRO A 94 -29.21 -9.80 0.17
C PRO A 94 -29.58 -11.24 0.59
N GLU A 95 -30.25 -11.98 -0.30
CA GLU A 95 -30.66 -13.38 -0.12
C GLU A 95 -29.50 -14.35 0.23
N LYS A 96 -28.25 -13.99 -0.10
CA LYS A 96 -27.06 -14.82 0.12
C LYS A 96 -26.34 -14.54 1.44
N TRP A 97 -26.77 -13.53 2.19
CA TRP A 97 -26.07 -13.06 3.40
C TRP A 97 -26.97 -13.10 4.65
N ASP A 98 -28.29 -13.26 4.52
CA ASP A 98 -29.26 -13.36 5.63
C ASP A 98 -29.39 -14.80 6.22
N THR A 99 -28.30 -15.58 6.31
CA THR A 99 -28.33 -16.93 6.94
C THR A 99 -27.60 -16.99 8.27
#